data_AF-A0A3N5UC83-F1
#
_entry.id   AF-A0A3N5UC83-F1
#
_cell.length_a   1.000
_cell.length_b   1.000
_cell.length_c   1.000
_cell.angle_alpha   90.00
_cell.angle_beta   90.00
_cell.angle_gamma   90.00
#
_symmetry.space_group_name_H-M   'P 1'
#
loop_
_entity.id
_entity.type
_entity.pdbx_description
1 polymer ?
#
loop_
_entity_poly.entity_id
_entity_poly.type
_entity_poly.pdbx_seq_one_letter_code
_entity_poly.pdbx_strand_id
1 'polypeptide(L)'
;MKASSHNITGKLFNSDKWFIINLLSRNADITDEKHVRMIEEGTPDPQLLEKGYMVDPDAEQEAYRLAYLEFLDNRKTEEVQIFYAPWYSCNFACGYCYQASYDGASGVPPVQQDVIRAFFAYIDQNFAG
;
A
#
# COMPACT_ATOMS: atom_id res chain seq x y z
N MET A 1 29.47 1.52 -2.03
CA MET A 1 28.27 2.00 -1.32
C MET A 1 27.66 3.15 -2.08
N LYS A 2 26.34 3.21 -2.16
CA LYS A 2 25.57 4.31 -2.78
C LYS A 2 24.27 4.53 -2.00
N ALA A 3 23.57 5.64 -2.27
CA ALA A 3 22.20 5.79 -1.83
C ALA A 3 21.33 4.62 -2.33
N SER A 4 20.47 4.11 -1.47
CA SER A 4 19.42 3.18 -1.89
C SER A 4 18.49 3.83 -2.91
N SER A 5 18.11 3.06 -3.92
CA SER A 5 17.15 3.49 -4.95
C SER A 5 15.71 3.52 -4.42
N HIS A 6 15.48 2.96 -3.23
CA HIS A 6 14.19 2.87 -2.56
C HIS A 6 14.00 3.94 -1.47
N ASN A 7 14.92 4.90 -1.37
CA ASN A 7 14.80 6.05 -0.48
C ASN A 7 13.78 7.07 -1.01
N ILE A 8 12.97 7.60 -0.11
CA ILE A 8 12.10 8.75 -0.31
C ILE A 8 12.45 9.77 0.78
N THR A 9 12.87 10.96 0.37
CA THR A 9 13.23 12.04 1.28
C THR A 9 12.34 13.26 1.04
N GLY A 10 12.16 14.08 2.07
CA GLY A 10 11.47 15.36 1.92
C GLY A 10 11.58 16.22 3.17
N LYS A 11 11.43 17.54 2.99
CA LYS A 11 11.39 18.48 4.10
C LYS A 11 10.02 18.43 4.76
N LEU A 12 9.98 18.39 6.09
CA LEU A 12 8.71 18.44 6.84
C LEU A 12 8.09 19.84 6.73
N PHE A 13 6.77 19.86 6.54
CA PHE A 13 6.02 21.13 6.43
C PHE A 13 6.22 21.97 7.70
N ASN A 14 6.55 23.25 7.52
CA ASN A 14 6.81 24.21 8.60
C ASN A 14 7.88 23.75 9.63
N SER A 15 8.90 23.00 9.20
CA SER A 15 10.01 22.58 10.05
C SER A 15 11.34 22.63 9.30
N ASP A 16 12.45 22.77 10.02
CA ASP A 16 13.81 22.58 9.47
C ASP A 16 14.25 21.11 9.47
N LYS A 17 13.37 20.21 9.89
CA LYS A 17 13.57 18.77 9.86
C LYS A 17 13.18 18.19 8.51
N TRP A 18 13.81 17.06 8.21
CA TRP A 18 13.57 16.24 7.04
C TRP A 18 13.02 14.89 7.46
N PHE A 19 12.32 14.21 6.56
CA PHE A 19 12.04 12.79 6.71
C PHE A 19 12.81 11.99 5.66
N ILE A 20 13.14 10.76 6.01
CA ILE A 20 13.60 9.74 5.09
C ILE A 20 12.84 8.45 5.36
N ILE A 21 12.43 7.78 4.29
CA ILE A 21 11.79 6.47 4.32
C ILE A 21 12.50 5.61 3.29
N ASN A 22 12.79 4.36 3.64
CA ASN A 22 13.25 3.36 2.69
C ASN A 22 12.24 2.22 2.63
N LEU A 23 11.63 2.03 1.45
CA LEU A 23 10.56 1.06 1.29
C LEU A 23 11.04 -0.39 1.37
N LEU A 24 12.30 -0.65 1.01
CA LEU A 24 12.87 -2.00 0.99
C LEU A 24 13.32 -2.43 2.39
N SER A 25 14.07 -1.59 3.11
CA SER A 25 14.48 -1.87 4.49
C SER A 25 13.41 -1.59 5.53
N ARG A 26 12.30 -0.95 5.13
CA ARG A 26 11.16 -0.55 5.98
C ARG A 26 11.55 0.39 7.13
N ASN A 27 12.70 1.07 7.02
CA ASN A 27 13.12 2.10 7.97
C ASN A 27 12.53 3.46 7.61
N ALA A 28 12.20 4.23 8.63
CA ALA A 28 11.73 5.61 8.51
C ALA A 28 12.26 6.45 9.68
N ASP A 29 12.79 7.63 9.38
CA ASP A 29 13.36 8.54 10.37
C ASP A 29 13.00 10.00 10.07
N ILE A 30 12.91 10.79 11.15
CA ILE A 30 13.00 12.25 11.07
C ILE A 30 14.47 12.63 11.31
N THR A 31 15.05 13.38 10.39
CA THR A 31 16.47 13.72 10.38
C THR A 31 16.69 15.20 10.07
N ASP A 32 17.96 15.62 9.97
CA ASP A 32 18.36 16.94 9.53
C ASP A 32 18.80 16.95 8.05
N GLU A 33 18.96 18.14 7.49
CA GLU A 33 19.39 18.31 6.10
C GLU A 33 20.78 17.71 5.84
N LYS A 34 21.65 17.70 6.86
CA LYS A 34 23.01 17.17 6.74
C LYS A 34 22.99 15.69 6.37
N HIS A 35 22.19 14.88 7.07
CA HIS A 35 22.11 13.44 6.77
C HIS A 35 21.49 13.17 5.39
N VAL A 36 20.51 13.98 4.96
CA VAL A 36 19.94 13.84 3.60
C VAL A 36 21.01 14.11 2.54
N ARG A 37 21.79 15.18 2.70
CA ARG A 37 22.92 15.48 1.80
C ARG A 37 23.97 14.39 1.79
N MET A 38 24.32 13.82 2.96
CA MET A 38 25.27 12.70 3.03
C MET A 38 24.82 11.50 2.20
N ILE A 39 23.51 11.21 2.16
CA ILE A 39 22.95 10.13 1.34
C ILE A 39 23.05 10.49 -0.14
N GLU A 40 22.62 11.70 -0.53
CA GLU A 40 22.68 12.17 -1.93
C GLU A 40 24.10 12.18 -2.49
N GLU A 41 25.08 12.55 -1.66
CA GLU A 41 26.51 12.57 -2.01
C GLU A 41 27.16 11.18 -1.92
N GLY A 42 26.47 10.19 -1.36
CA GLY A 42 27.00 8.83 -1.18
C GLY A 42 28.11 8.74 -0.12
N THR A 43 28.12 9.63 0.86
CA THR A 43 29.12 9.66 1.95
C THR A 43 28.84 8.53 2.95
N PRO A 44 29.75 7.53 3.10
CA PRO A 44 29.50 6.38 3.95
C PRO A 44 29.34 6.77 5.43
N ASP A 45 28.25 6.34 6.04
CA ASP A 45 27.98 6.48 7.47
C ASP A 45 27.45 5.16 8.04
N PRO A 46 28.01 4.62 9.14
CA PRO A 46 27.58 3.35 9.71
C PRO A 46 26.09 3.27 10.07
N GLN A 47 25.50 4.36 10.56
CA GLN A 47 24.08 4.37 10.93
C GLN A 47 23.19 4.37 9.68
N LEU A 48 23.57 5.09 8.64
CA LEU A 48 22.85 5.09 7.36
C LEU A 48 22.94 3.74 6.64
N LEU A 49 24.05 3.04 6.81
CA LEU A 49 24.25 1.68 6.30
C LEU A 49 23.39 0.66 7.04
N GLU A 50 23.42 0.67 8.37
CA GLU A 50 22.63 -0.23 9.21
C GLU A 50 21.12 -0.09 8.93
N LYS A 51 20.66 1.14 8.69
CA LYS A 51 19.26 1.43 8.36
C LYS A 51 18.89 1.17 6.90
N GLY A 52 19.87 0.85 6.04
CA GLY A 52 19.65 0.58 4.63
C GLY A 52 19.36 1.82 3.78
N TYR A 53 19.60 3.03 4.30
CA TYR A 53 19.54 4.26 3.49
C TYR A 53 20.73 4.35 2.53
N MET A 54 21.84 3.72 2.89
CA MET A 54 22.98 3.50 2.02
C MET A 54 23.26 2.02 1.92
N VAL A 55 23.62 1.57 0.71
CA VAL A 55 23.67 0.14 0.39
C VAL A 55 24.81 -0.19 -0.56
N ASP A 56 25.19 -1.46 -0.55
CA ASP A 56 25.88 -2.09 -1.67
C ASP A 56 24.84 -2.41 -2.76
N PRO A 57 25.02 -1.95 -4.02
CA PRO A 57 24.10 -2.23 -5.12
C PRO A 57 23.75 -3.72 -5.28
N ASP A 58 24.72 -4.61 -5.12
CA ASP A 58 24.51 -6.03 -5.36
C ASP A 58 23.70 -6.66 -4.22
N ALA A 59 23.97 -6.23 -2.98
CA ALA A 59 23.21 -6.64 -1.81
C ALA A 59 21.77 -6.09 -1.84
N GLU A 60 21.57 -4.85 -2.30
CA GLU A 60 20.24 -4.25 -2.47
C GLU A 60 19.43 -5.04 -3.50
N GLN A 61 20.04 -5.41 -4.64
CA GLN A 61 19.36 -6.19 -5.67
C GLN A 61 18.93 -7.57 -5.17
N GLU A 62 19.77 -8.23 -4.37
CA GLU A 62 19.41 -9.51 -3.77
C GLU A 62 18.29 -9.36 -2.74
N ALA A 63 18.37 -8.37 -1.85
CA ALA A 63 17.31 -8.07 -0.89
C ALA A 63 15.98 -7.78 -1.57
N TYR A 64 16.00 -7.02 -2.67
CA TYR A 64 14.80 -6.75 -3.48
C TYR A 64 14.21 -8.02 -4.07
N ARG A 65 15.04 -8.91 -4.62
CA ARG A 65 14.57 -10.18 -5.19
C ARG A 65 13.91 -11.05 -4.13
N LEU A 66 14.51 -11.15 -2.94
CA LEU A 66 13.95 -11.91 -1.83
C LEU A 66 12.62 -11.33 -1.36
N ALA A 67 12.52 -10.00 -1.18
CA ALA A 67 11.28 -9.33 -0.82
C ALA A 67 10.18 -9.52 -1.87
N TYR A 68 10.55 -9.56 -3.16
CA TYR A 68 9.61 -9.84 -4.24
C TYR A 68 9.08 -11.28 -4.23
N LEU A 69 9.95 -12.26 -3.95
CA LEU A 69 9.54 -13.65 -3.81
C LEU A 69 8.62 -13.83 -2.60
N GLU A 70 8.95 -13.22 -1.46
CA GLU A 70 8.11 -13.20 -0.27
C GLU A 70 6.73 -12.60 -0.57
N PHE A 71 6.68 -11.47 -1.29
CA PHE A 71 5.42 -10.87 -1.74
C PHE A 71 4.59 -11.83 -2.60
N LEU A 72 5.21 -12.53 -3.56
CA LEU A 72 4.51 -13.49 -4.41
C LEU A 72 3.94 -14.68 -3.62
N ASP A 73 4.65 -15.12 -2.58
CA ASP A 73 4.18 -16.21 -1.72
C ASP A 73 3.08 -15.75 -0.79
N ASN A 74 3.22 -14.59 -0.14
CA ASN A 74 2.19 -14.00 0.71
C ASN A 74 0.88 -13.80 -0.05
N ARG A 75 0.94 -13.31 -1.30
CA ARG A 75 -0.24 -13.12 -2.16
C ARG A 75 -1.04 -14.41 -2.40
N LYS A 76 -0.42 -15.60 -2.30
CA LYS A 76 -1.13 -16.89 -2.45
C LYS A 76 -1.89 -17.29 -1.20
N THR A 77 -1.49 -16.77 -0.04
CA THR A 77 -2.06 -17.09 1.28
C THR A 77 -2.88 -15.95 1.87
N GLU A 78 -2.87 -14.78 1.23
CA GLU A 78 -3.67 -13.63 1.64
C GLU A 78 -5.17 -13.95 1.65
N GLU A 79 -5.87 -13.33 2.59
CA GLU A 79 -7.30 -13.53 2.77
C GLU A 79 -8.08 -13.03 1.55
N VAL A 80 -8.94 -13.89 1.01
CA VAL A 80 -9.84 -13.52 -0.08
C VAL A 80 -10.96 -12.65 0.48
N GLN A 81 -11.02 -11.38 0.08
CA GLN A 81 -12.11 -10.48 0.42
C GLN A 81 -13.13 -10.40 -0.73
N ILE A 82 -14.40 -10.64 -0.41
CA ILE A 82 -15.49 -10.63 -1.40
C ILE A 82 -16.46 -9.51 -1.01
N PHE A 83 -16.68 -8.58 -1.95
CA PHE A 83 -17.62 -7.48 -1.78
C PHE A 83 -18.92 -7.76 -2.54
N TYR A 84 -20.05 -7.61 -1.87
CA TYR A 84 -21.38 -7.72 -2.48
C TYR A 84 -22.15 -6.41 -2.29
N ALA A 85 -22.46 -5.75 -3.40
CA ALA A 85 -23.32 -4.57 -3.44
C ALA A 85 -24.71 -4.99 -3.93
N PRO A 86 -25.74 -5.07 -3.04
CA PRO A 86 -27.06 -5.58 -3.42
C PRO A 86 -27.83 -4.63 -4.35
N TRP A 87 -27.45 -3.35 -4.37
CA TRP A 87 -27.94 -2.34 -5.31
C TRP A 87 -26.97 -1.15 -5.36
N TYR A 88 -27.15 -0.30 -6.38
CA TYR A 88 -26.41 0.96 -6.55
C TYR A 88 -27.23 2.20 -6.20
N SER A 89 -28.50 2.05 -5.80
CA SER A 89 -29.34 3.15 -5.31
C SER A 89 -28.84 3.70 -3.96
N CYS A 90 -28.63 5.02 -3.89
CA CYS A 90 -28.25 5.73 -2.67
C CYS A 90 -29.05 7.03 -2.55
N ASN A 91 -29.46 7.41 -1.33
CA ASN A 91 -30.19 8.66 -1.07
C ASN A 91 -29.26 9.88 -0.84
N PHE A 92 -27.97 9.74 -1.16
CA PHE A 92 -26.97 10.79 -1.08
C PHE A 92 -26.37 11.07 -2.46
N ALA A 93 -25.91 12.32 -2.67
CA ALA A 93 -25.32 12.79 -3.91
C ALA A 93 -23.84 13.23 -3.69
N CYS A 94 -23.03 12.31 -3.16
CA CYS A 94 -21.62 12.60 -2.85
C CYS A 94 -20.80 12.80 -4.14
N GLY A 95 -20.16 13.97 -4.29
CA GLY A 95 -19.36 14.29 -5.49
C GLY A 95 -18.11 13.43 -5.71
N TYR A 96 -17.70 12.65 -4.71
CA TYR A 96 -16.57 11.72 -4.77
C TYR A 96 -17.00 10.25 -4.99
N CYS A 97 -18.30 9.97 -5.06
CA CYS A 97 -18.80 8.60 -5.11
C CYS A 97 -18.94 8.13 -6.55
N TYR A 98 -18.22 7.06 -6.93
CA TYR A 98 -18.35 6.45 -8.26
C TYR A 98 -19.76 5.91 -8.53
N GLN A 99 -20.52 5.57 -7.48
CA GLN A 99 -21.90 5.10 -7.61
C GLN A 99 -22.86 6.21 -8.04
N ALA A 100 -22.48 7.49 -7.87
CA ALA A 100 -23.29 8.63 -8.27
C ALA A 100 -23.47 8.74 -9.80
N SER A 101 -22.58 8.13 -10.59
CA SER A 101 -22.67 8.04 -12.05
C SER A 101 -23.53 6.89 -12.56
N TYR A 102 -24.03 6.01 -11.68
CA TYR A 102 -25.03 5.03 -12.09
C TYR A 102 -26.39 5.74 -12.10
N ASP A 103 -27.07 5.67 -13.24
CA ASP A 103 -28.47 6.09 -13.34
C ASP A 103 -29.30 5.20 -12.41
N GLY A 104 -29.48 5.65 -11.17
CA GLY A 104 -30.34 4.99 -10.23
C GLY A 104 -31.75 5.03 -10.79
N ALA A 105 -32.28 3.87 -11.21
CA ALA A 105 -33.72 3.73 -11.35
C ALA A 105 -34.34 4.23 -10.05
N SER A 106 -35.10 5.34 -10.11
CA SER A 106 -35.58 6.07 -8.95
C SER A 106 -36.31 5.14 -7.99
N GLY A 107 -35.66 4.73 -6.91
CA GLY A 107 -36.25 3.84 -5.91
C GLY A 107 -35.24 2.88 -5.26
N VAL A 108 -35.63 2.35 -4.10
CA VAL A 108 -35.00 1.16 -3.52
C VAL A 108 -35.44 -0.03 -4.37
N PRO A 109 -34.52 -0.77 -5.02
CA PRO A 109 -34.90 -1.95 -5.77
C PRO A 109 -35.63 -2.93 -4.84
N PRO A 110 -36.63 -3.68 -5.34
CA PRO A 110 -37.27 -4.72 -4.54
C PRO A 110 -36.20 -5.65 -3.97
N VAL A 111 -36.32 -6.00 -2.69
CA VAL A 111 -35.31 -6.79 -2.00
C VAL A 111 -35.18 -8.15 -2.69
N GLN A 112 -34.02 -8.39 -3.31
CA GLN A 112 -33.73 -9.62 -4.05
C GLN A 112 -33.31 -10.75 -3.09
N GLN A 113 -34.19 -11.12 -2.17
CA GLN A 113 -33.91 -12.10 -1.10
C GLN A 113 -33.33 -13.41 -1.65
N ASP A 114 -33.87 -13.91 -2.76
CA ASP A 114 -33.40 -15.16 -3.37
C ASP A 114 -31.97 -15.04 -3.91
N VAL A 115 -31.62 -13.88 -4.48
CA VAL A 115 -30.25 -13.60 -4.96
C VAL A 115 -29.28 -13.48 -3.79
N ILE A 116 -29.67 -12.78 -2.73
CA ILE A 116 -28.85 -12.63 -1.52
C ILE A 116 -28.58 -14.00 -0.89
N ARG A 117 -29.62 -14.84 -0.75
CA ARG A 117 -29.48 -16.20 -0.22
C ARG A 117 -28.61 -17.08 -1.11
N ALA A 118 -28.80 -17.03 -2.43
CA ALA A 118 -28.00 -17.78 -3.38
C ALA A 118 -26.52 -17.34 -3.34
N PHE A 119 -26.26 -16.05 -3.19
CA PHE A 119 -24.91 -15.51 -3.04
C PHE A 119 -24.24 -16.09 -1.79
N PHE A 120 -24.85 -15.96 -0.60
CA PHE A 120 -24.24 -16.49 0.63
C PHE A 120 -24.11 -18.01 0.62
N ALA A 121 -25.08 -18.76 0.08
CA ALA A 121 -24.96 -20.21 -0.08
C ALA A 121 -23.76 -20.58 -0.98
N TYR A 122 -23.49 -19.81 -2.04
CA TYR A 122 -22.31 -20.00 -2.88
C TYR A 122 -21.01 -19.68 -2.12
N ILE A 123 -20.99 -18.62 -1.31
CA ILE A 123 -19.84 -18.29 -0.46
C ILE A 123 -19.56 -19.43 0.53
N ASP A 124 -20.58 -19.91 1.24
CA ASP A 124 -20.45 -21.01 2.19
C ASP A 124 -19.96 -22.30 1.52
N GLN A 125 -20.38 -22.57 0.28
CA GLN A 125 -19.95 -23.79 -0.43
C GLN A 125 -18.52 -23.71 -0.98
N ASN A 126 -18.04 -22.53 -1.37
CA ASN A 126 -16.80 -22.39 -2.17
C ASN A 126 -15.67 -21.65 -1.44
N PHE A 127 -15.97 -20.92 -0.37
CA PHE A 127 -15.03 -20.05 0.32
C PHE A 127 -15.03 -20.22 1.84
N ALA A 128 -16.08 -20.78 2.45
CA ALA A 128 -15.98 -21.26 3.82
C ALA A 128 -15.19 -22.58 3.81
N GLY A 129 -14.00 -22.55 4.41
CA GLY A 129 -13.05 -23.67 4.43
C GLY A 129 -13.61 -24.96 5.02
#